data_AF-A0A067FX49-F1
#
_entry.id   AF-A0A067FX49-F1
#
_cell.length_a   1.000
_cell.length_b   1.000
_cell.length_c   1.000
_cell.angle_alpha   90.00
_cell.angle_beta   90.00
_cell.angle_gamma   90.00
#
_symmetry.space_group_name_H-M   'P 1'
#
loop_
_entity.id
_entity.type
_entity.pdbx_description
1 polymer ?
#
loop_
_entity_poly.entity_id
_entity_poly.type
_entity_poly.pdbx_seq_one_letter_code
_entity_poly.pdbx_strand_id
1 'polypeptide(L)'
;MDIDSGLKILNSKPTEESGHTQMESEESSALKANDKEKEEITESMDKLHIEESSSGLAGSSSINFKRKPVIIIVVGMAGSGKTTFMHRLVCHTQSRNIRGYVMNLDPAVMTLPFAANIDIRDTIRYKEVMKQFNLGPNGGILTSLNLFTTKFDEVISLIERRADHLDYVLVDTPGQIEIFTWSASGAIITEAFASTFPTVVTYVVDTPRSANPMTFMSNMLYACSILYKTRLPLVLAFNKTDVAQHEFALEVQFFSMLDYYFCDYYLP
;
A
#
# COMPACT_ATOMS: atom_id res chain seq x y z
N MET A 1 -65.15 15.61 -29.61
CA MET A 1 -64.55 14.27 -29.55
C MET A 1 -63.19 14.42 -28.88
N ASP A 2 -63.11 14.89 -27.63
CA ASP A 2 -63.44 14.19 -26.37
C ASP A 2 -62.69 12.85 -26.30
N ILE A 3 -61.87 12.52 -25.29
CA ILE A 3 -62.16 12.55 -23.84
C ILE A 3 -60.85 12.67 -23.01
N ASP A 4 -61.05 13.30 -21.85
CA ASP A 4 -60.21 13.62 -20.68
C ASP A 4 -59.82 12.42 -19.77
N SER A 5 -59.12 12.73 -18.67
CA SER A 5 -58.89 11.98 -17.41
C SER A 5 -57.53 11.25 -17.28
N GLY A 6 -56.80 11.33 -16.17
CA GLY A 6 -57.03 12.01 -14.90
C GLY A 6 -55.90 11.66 -13.92
N LEU A 7 -55.43 12.65 -13.18
CA LEU A 7 -54.51 12.56 -12.05
C LEU A 7 -55.16 11.81 -10.87
N LYS A 8 -54.41 10.98 -10.11
CA LYS A 8 -54.49 10.91 -8.63
C LYS A 8 -53.40 10.06 -7.97
N ILE A 9 -52.78 10.71 -6.99
CA ILE A 9 -51.91 10.25 -5.91
C ILE A 9 -52.70 9.36 -4.93
N LEU A 10 -52.09 8.34 -4.30
CA LEU A 10 -52.35 8.02 -2.88
C LEU A 10 -51.25 7.15 -2.22
N ASN A 11 -50.80 7.62 -1.06
CA ASN A 11 -50.09 6.92 0.02
C ASN A 11 -50.98 5.86 0.70
N SER A 12 -50.40 4.77 1.22
CA SER A 12 -50.75 4.21 2.56
C SER A 12 -49.95 2.93 2.94
N LYS A 13 -49.17 3.01 4.04
CA LYS A 13 -49.15 2.04 5.16
C LYS A 13 -50.03 2.66 6.29
N PRO A 14 -50.34 2.03 7.45
CA PRO A 14 -50.02 0.69 8.01
C PRO A 14 -51.24 -0.05 8.64
N THR A 15 -51.06 -1.29 9.13
CA THR A 15 -51.84 -1.82 10.28
C THR A 15 -51.12 -2.94 11.03
N GLU A 16 -51.14 -2.85 12.37
CA GLU A 16 -50.78 -3.85 13.38
C GLU A 16 -51.96 -4.79 13.70
N GLU A 17 -51.68 -5.97 14.29
CA GLU A 17 -52.39 -6.71 15.37
C GLU A 17 -51.78 -8.14 15.44
N SER A 18 -50.97 -8.52 16.43
CA SER A 18 -51.25 -8.94 17.82
C SER A 18 -51.97 -10.29 18.00
N GLY A 19 -51.28 -11.26 18.61
CA GLY A 19 -51.84 -12.51 19.16
C GLY A 19 -50.85 -13.16 20.14
N HIS A 20 -51.27 -13.32 21.40
CA HIS A 20 -50.51 -13.76 22.58
C HIS A 20 -51.14 -15.06 23.14
N THR A 21 -50.36 -15.96 23.78
CA THR A 21 -50.67 -16.95 24.89
C THR A 21 -49.69 -18.17 24.82
N GLN A 22 -48.65 -18.31 25.68
CA GLN A 22 -48.48 -19.13 26.93
C GLN A 22 -48.74 -20.66 26.76
N MET A 23 -48.02 -21.67 27.32
CA MET A 23 -47.05 -21.85 28.44
C MET A 23 -46.39 -23.28 28.34
N GLU A 24 -45.16 -23.47 28.85
CA GLU A 24 -44.45 -24.68 29.45
C GLU A 24 -44.71 -26.12 28.91
N SER A 25 -43.82 -27.13 28.85
CA SER A 25 -42.52 -27.51 29.47
C SER A 25 -42.00 -28.79 28.76
N GLU A 26 -40.77 -29.24 29.11
CA GLU A 26 -40.06 -30.47 28.67
C GLU A 26 -39.30 -30.29 27.33
N GLU A 27 -37.98 -30.48 27.21
CA GLU A 27 -37.15 -31.50 27.83
C GLU A 27 -35.68 -31.06 27.87
N SER A 28 -35.15 -31.05 29.08
CA SER A 28 -33.75 -30.93 29.43
C SER A 28 -33.01 -32.23 29.16
N SER A 29 -32.10 -32.28 28.18
CA SER A 29 -31.09 -33.37 28.11
C SER A 29 -29.84 -33.15 27.25
N ALA A 30 -29.72 -32.06 26.45
CA ALA A 30 -28.58 -31.93 25.51
C ALA A 30 -27.41 -31.03 25.97
N LEU A 31 -27.48 -30.39 27.14
CA LEU A 31 -26.49 -29.42 27.63
C LEU A 31 -25.52 -29.95 28.70
N LYS A 32 -25.40 -31.28 28.88
CA LYS A 32 -24.50 -31.89 29.90
C LYS A 32 -23.45 -32.88 29.37
N ALA A 33 -23.26 -32.98 28.05
CA ALA A 33 -22.33 -33.95 27.46
C ALA A 33 -20.95 -33.38 27.05
N ASN A 34 -20.76 -32.06 26.98
CA ASN A 34 -19.54 -31.47 26.39
C ASN A 34 -18.47 -30.98 27.38
N ASP A 35 -18.68 -31.14 28.69
CA ASP A 35 -17.71 -30.75 29.71
C ASP A 35 -16.82 -31.91 30.19
N LYS A 36 -17.22 -33.17 29.98
CA LYS A 36 -16.40 -34.34 30.35
C LYS A 36 -15.29 -34.69 29.36
N GLU A 37 -15.48 -34.42 28.07
CA GLU A 37 -14.41 -34.61 27.07
C GLU A 37 -13.30 -33.56 27.21
N LYS A 38 -13.59 -32.40 27.81
CA LYS A 38 -12.60 -31.34 28.04
C LYS A 38 -11.65 -31.61 29.22
N GLU A 39 -12.06 -32.43 30.18
CA GLU A 39 -11.24 -32.79 31.35
C GLU A 39 -10.29 -33.97 31.08
N GLU A 40 -10.70 -34.98 30.28
CA GLU A 40 -9.81 -36.12 29.97
C GLU A 40 -8.68 -35.77 28.98
N ILE A 41 -8.90 -34.80 28.08
CA ILE A 41 -7.89 -34.34 27.12
C ILE A 41 -6.85 -33.43 27.79
N THR A 42 -7.25 -32.71 28.85
CA THR A 42 -6.32 -31.87 29.62
C THR A 42 -5.43 -32.71 30.54
N GLU A 43 -5.94 -33.82 31.08
CA GLU A 43 -5.15 -34.70 31.97
C GLU A 43 -4.11 -35.57 31.24
N SER A 44 -4.28 -35.80 29.93
CA SER A 44 -3.37 -36.63 29.13
C SER A 44 -2.19 -35.85 28.53
N MET A 45 -2.22 -34.52 28.52
CA MET A 45 -1.06 -33.69 28.15
C MET A 45 -0.09 -33.43 29.32
N ASP A 46 -0.51 -33.67 30.57
CA ASP A 46 0.27 -33.36 31.77
C ASP A 46 1.18 -34.51 32.28
N LYS A 47 1.12 -35.70 31.68
CA LYS A 47 1.75 -36.92 32.26
C LYS A 47 3.01 -37.45 31.60
N LEU A 48 3.67 -36.72 30.70
CA LEU A 48 4.98 -37.11 30.18
C LEU A 48 5.98 -35.94 30.15
N HIS A 49 6.17 -35.29 31.30
CA HIS A 49 7.43 -34.62 31.60
C HIS A 49 8.43 -35.66 32.13
N ILE A 50 9.31 -36.15 31.24
CA ILE A 50 10.56 -36.80 31.64
C ILE A 50 11.58 -35.68 31.90
N GLU A 51 11.92 -35.57 33.19
CA GLU A 51 13.18 -35.16 33.80
C GLU A 51 14.05 -34.13 33.05
N GLU A 52 14.11 -32.91 33.60
CA GLU A 52 15.26 -32.00 33.48
C GLU A 52 16.25 -32.23 34.66
N SER A 53 17.18 -33.16 34.52
CA SER A 53 18.61 -32.93 34.82
C SER A 53 19.36 -32.67 33.51
N SER A 54 18.67 -31.94 32.65
CA SER A 54 18.61 -32.31 31.25
C SER A 54 17.83 -31.23 30.52
N SER A 55 18.36 -30.84 29.37
CA SER A 55 17.69 -30.20 28.24
C SER A 55 16.58 -29.19 28.54
N GLY A 56 16.99 -27.92 28.56
CA GLY A 56 16.20 -26.79 29.02
C GLY A 56 14.90 -26.46 28.29
N LEU A 57 14.16 -25.51 28.86
CA LEU A 57 13.06 -24.78 28.22
C LEU A 57 13.20 -23.28 28.54
N ALA A 58 13.02 -22.35 27.60
CA ALA A 58 11.76 -21.99 26.94
C ALA A 58 10.70 -21.53 27.97
N GLY A 59 10.00 -20.43 27.82
CA GLY A 59 9.67 -19.67 26.63
C GLY A 59 8.27 -19.14 26.88
N SER A 60 8.15 -17.87 27.26
CA SER A 60 6.96 -17.14 26.84
C SER A 60 7.16 -16.86 25.36
N SER A 61 6.80 -17.81 24.50
CA SER A 61 6.72 -17.59 23.06
C SER A 61 5.50 -16.73 22.78
N SER A 62 5.51 -15.48 23.28
CA SER A 62 4.82 -14.41 22.60
C SER A 62 5.34 -14.45 21.16
N ILE A 63 4.50 -14.81 20.21
CA ILE A 63 4.81 -14.68 18.79
C ILE A 63 5.07 -13.18 18.58
N ASN A 64 6.34 -12.77 18.66
CA ASN A 64 6.76 -11.42 18.37
C ASN A 64 6.60 -11.27 16.86
N PHE A 65 5.41 -10.85 16.44
CA PHE A 65 5.20 -10.35 15.08
C PHE A 65 6.09 -9.13 14.93
N LYS A 66 7.31 -9.36 14.43
CA LYS A 66 8.26 -8.29 14.09
C LYS A 66 7.56 -7.40 13.08
N ARG A 67 7.28 -6.15 13.47
CA ARG A 67 6.74 -5.16 12.55
C ARG A 67 7.77 -4.89 11.47
N LYS A 68 7.46 -5.32 10.25
CA LYS A 68 8.25 -4.97 9.07
C LYS A 68 8.07 -3.48 8.74
N PRO A 69 9.12 -2.80 8.24
CA PRO A 69 8.99 -1.42 7.80
C PRO A 69 8.01 -1.31 6.63
N VAL A 70 7.31 -0.19 6.54
CA VAL A 70 6.41 0.09 5.41
C VAL A 70 7.21 0.73 4.29
N ILE A 71 7.15 0.16 3.09
CA ILE A 71 7.77 0.73 1.89
C ILE A 71 6.80 1.72 1.25
N ILE A 72 7.25 2.93 1.00
CA ILE A 72 6.50 3.98 0.32
C ILE A 72 7.19 4.27 -1.01
N ILE A 73 6.59 3.81 -2.10
CA ILE A 73 7.10 4.04 -3.46
C ILE A 73 6.45 5.30 -4.00
N VAL A 74 7.25 6.36 -4.18
CA VAL A 74 6.76 7.64 -4.68
C VAL A 74 6.84 7.66 -6.19
N VAL A 75 5.68 7.71 -6.85
CA VAL A 75 5.53 7.81 -8.30
C VAL A 75 4.75 9.06 -8.68
N GLY A 76 4.83 9.49 -9.92
CA GLY A 76 4.17 10.71 -10.40
C GLY A 76 4.82 11.22 -11.67
N MET A 77 4.14 12.11 -12.39
CA MET A 77 4.67 12.68 -13.63
C MET A 77 5.95 13.49 -13.41
N ALA A 78 6.72 13.71 -14.48
CA ALA A 78 7.84 14.65 -14.43
C ALA A 78 7.33 16.05 -14.04
N GLY A 79 8.00 16.69 -13.08
CA GLY A 79 7.60 18.01 -12.57
C GLY A 79 6.45 18.02 -11.56
N SER A 80 5.85 16.87 -11.20
CA SER A 80 4.85 16.82 -10.12
C SER A 80 5.44 17.10 -8.74
N GLY A 81 6.76 17.02 -8.60
CA GLY A 81 7.49 17.34 -7.37
C GLY A 81 7.83 16.13 -6.49
N LYS A 82 7.93 14.92 -7.06
CA LYS A 82 8.32 13.68 -6.34
C LYS A 82 9.52 13.86 -5.40
N THR A 83 10.66 14.32 -5.91
CA THR A 83 11.88 14.51 -5.12
C THR A 83 11.72 15.60 -4.06
N THR A 84 10.95 16.67 -4.32
CA THR A 84 10.64 17.70 -3.32
C THR A 84 9.73 17.18 -2.22
N PHE A 85 8.72 16.39 -2.59
CA PHE A 85 7.83 15.69 -1.66
C PHE A 85 8.64 14.72 -0.79
N MET A 86 9.54 13.95 -1.41
CA MET A 86 10.46 13.05 -0.72
C MET A 86 11.34 13.78 0.28
N HIS A 87 11.94 14.90 -0.13
CA HIS A 87 12.73 15.75 0.77
C HIS A 87 11.93 16.18 2.00
N ARG A 88 10.69 16.66 1.81
CA ARG A 88 9.85 17.08 2.92
C ARG A 88 9.45 15.91 3.82
N LEU A 89 9.20 14.74 3.23
CA LEU A 89 8.88 13.52 3.98
C LEU A 89 10.07 13.06 4.83
N VAL A 90 11.29 13.12 4.31
CA VAL A 90 12.53 12.83 5.05
C VAL A 90 12.74 13.82 6.19
N CYS A 91 12.56 15.12 5.97
CA CYS A 91 12.64 16.10 7.07
C CYS A 91 11.57 15.83 8.13
N HIS A 92 10.37 15.42 7.72
CA HIS A 92 9.29 15.12 8.63
C HIS A 92 9.59 13.89 9.51
N THR A 93 10.08 12.81 8.91
CA THR A 93 10.45 11.60 9.67
C THR A 93 11.56 11.91 10.66
N GLN A 94 12.59 12.67 10.25
CA GLN A 94 13.66 13.12 11.14
C GLN A 94 13.12 13.98 12.31
N SER A 95 12.24 14.95 12.03
CA SER A 95 11.67 15.83 13.05
C SER A 95 10.81 15.11 14.10
N ARG A 96 10.19 13.99 13.70
CA ARG A 96 9.35 13.15 14.57
C ARG A 96 10.10 11.96 15.17
N ASN A 97 11.41 11.89 14.99
CA ASN A 97 12.26 10.79 15.43
C ASN A 97 11.78 9.42 14.89
N ILE A 98 11.22 9.41 13.68
CA ILE A 98 10.80 8.22 12.95
C ILE A 98 11.98 7.72 12.13
N ARG A 99 12.26 6.43 12.18
CA ARG A 99 13.43 5.82 11.54
C ARG A 99 13.14 5.57 10.07
N GLY A 100 13.39 6.58 9.25
CA GLY A 100 13.26 6.53 7.79
C GLY A 100 14.53 6.03 7.10
N TYR A 101 14.38 5.14 6.14
CA TYR A 101 15.42 4.68 5.22
C TYR A 101 15.12 5.18 3.82
N VAL A 102 16.06 5.84 3.15
CA VAL A 102 15.82 6.51 1.87
C VAL A 102 16.53 5.80 0.74
N MET A 103 15.80 5.53 -0.34
CA MET A 103 16.32 4.92 -1.56
C MET A 103 16.03 5.80 -2.76
N ASN A 104 17.06 6.09 -3.57
CA ASN A 104 16.92 6.77 -4.85
C ASN A 104 17.09 5.79 -6.01
N LEU A 105 16.06 5.67 -6.86
CA LEU A 105 16.09 4.88 -8.09
C LEU A 105 16.16 5.74 -9.36
N ASP A 106 16.26 7.07 -9.26
CA ASP A 106 16.46 7.94 -10.43
C ASP A 106 17.96 8.12 -10.74
N PRO A 107 18.47 7.56 -11.85
CA PRO A 107 19.88 7.71 -12.25
C PRO A 107 20.18 9.06 -12.92
N ALA A 108 19.15 9.79 -13.37
CA ALA A 108 19.31 11.05 -14.12
C ALA A 108 19.31 12.29 -13.21
N VAL A 109 19.02 12.14 -11.91
CA VAL A 109 19.03 13.25 -10.95
C VAL A 109 20.46 13.77 -10.72
N MET A 110 20.66 15.08 -10.89
CA MET A 110 21.97 15.70 -10.71
C MET A 110 22.32 15.88 -9.23
N THR A 111 21.42 16.48 -8.46
CA THR A 111 21.62 16.82 -7.06
C THR A 111 20.41 16.35 -6.25
N LEU A 112 20.65 15.46 -5.28
CA LEU A 112 19.63 15.06 -4.33
C LEU A 112 19.64 16.04 -3.14
N PRO A 113 18.48 16.60 -2.75
CA PRO A 113 18.38 17.52 -1.61
C PRO A 113 18.40 16.80 -0.25
N PHE A 114 18.46 15.47 -0.23
CA PHE A 114 18.51 14.64 0.97
C PHE A 114 19.58 13.55 0.83
N ALA A 115 20.02 13.01 1.96
CA ALA A 115 20.92 11.86 1.99
C ALA A 115 20.14 10.57 1.70
N ALA A 116 20.46 9.90 0.59
CA ALA A 116 19.95 8.57 0.29
C ALA A 116 20.85 7.51 0.94
N ASN A 117 20.24 6.50 1.57
CA ASN A 117 20.96 5.34 2.10
C ASN A 117 21.35 4.35 1.00
N ILE A 118 20.52 4.25 -0.04
CA ILE A 118 20.80 3.47 -1.24
C ILE A 118 20.56 4.39 -2.44
N ASP A 119 21.59 4.61 -3.25
CA ASP A 119 21.49 5.41 -4.46
C ASP A 119 21.92 4.57 -5.67
N ILE A 120 21.05 4.47 -6.68
CA ILE A 120 21.35 3.80 -7.95
C ILE A 120 22.63 4.35 -8.61
N ARG A 121 22.93 5.64 -8.38
CA ARG A 121 24.09 6.34 -8.96
C ARG A 121 25.43 5.83 -8.44
N ASP A 122 25.46 5.21 -7.27
CA ASP A 122 26.67 4.62 -6.69
C ASP A 122 27.05 3.32 -7.40
N THR A 123 26.07 2.61 -7.95
CA THR A 123 26.28 1.33 -8.64
C THR A 123 26.43 1.54 -10.15
N ILE A 124 25.66 2.48 -10.73
CA ILE A 124 25.56 2.65 -12.19
C ILE A 124 25.78 4.11 -12.58
N ARG A 125 26.79 4.34 -13.42
CA ARG A 125 27.06 5.67 -13.97
C ARG A 125 26.22 5.93 -15.21
N TYR A 126 25.11 6.63 -15.03
CA TYR A 126 24.15 7.00 -16.08
C TYR A 126 24.79 7.50 -17.39
N LYS A 127 25.75 8.43 -17.29
CA LYS A 127 26.44 9.01 -18.46
C LYS A 127 27.27 7.99 -19.23
N GLU A 128 27.82 6.98 -18.55
CA GLU A 128 28.61 5.93 -19.20
C GLU A 128 27.70 4.91 -19.88
N VAL A 129 26.59 4.54 -19.24
CA VAL A 129 25.56 3.68 -19.85
C VAL A 129 25.06 4.29 -21.17
N MET A 130 24.75 5.58 -21.18
CA MET A 130 24.34 6.27 -22.41
C MET A 130 25.39 6.20 -23.52
N LYS A 131 26.68 6.37 -23.18
CA LYS A 131 27.77 6.33 -24.16
C LYS A 131 28.06 4.93 -24.67
N GLN A 132 28.12 3.94 -23.78
CA GLN A 132 28.46 2.55 -24.12
C GLN A 132 27.39 1.89 -24.99
N PHE A 133 26.12 2.11 -24.65
CA PHE A 133 24.98 1.53 -25.37
C PHE A 133 24.40 2.45 -26.45
N ASN A 134 25.01 3.63 -26.66
CA ASN A 134 24.56 4.67 -27.60
C ASN A 134 23.07 5.01 -27.47
N LEU A 135 22.63 5.24 -26.23
CA LEU A 135 21.22 5.43 -25.87
C LEU A 135 20.89 6.91 -25.67
N GLY A 136 19.67 7.28 -26.03
CA GLY A 136 19.08 8.56 -25.62
C GLY A 136 18.74 8.61 -24.11
N PRO A 137 18.28 9.76 -23.58
CA PRO A 137 18.09 9.95 -22.15
C PRO A 137 17.16 8.92 -21.48
N ASN A 138 15.99 8.65 -22.09
CA ASN A 138 15.02 7.67 -21.58
C ASN A 138 15.58 6.23 -21.65
N GLY A 139 16.26 5.88 -22.73
CA GLY A 139 16.92 4.58 -22.87
C GLY A 139 18.02 4.37 -21.83
N GLY A 140 18.79 5.42 -21.54
CA GLY A 140 19.79 5.39 -20.48
C GLY A 140 19.20 5.14 -19.09
N ILE A 141 18.04 5.76 -18.77
CA ILE A 141 17.36 5.54 -17.49
C ILE A 141 16.86 4.09 -17.40
N LEU A 142 16.16 3.61 -18.44
CA LEU A 142 15.63 2.25 -18.48
C LEU A 142 16.73 1.19 -18.35
N THR A 143 17.82 1.33 -19.10
CA THR A 143 18.96 0.41 -19.03
C THR A 143 19.65 0.47 -17.68
N SER A 144 19.78 1.65 -17.09
CA SER A 144 20.33 1.77 -15.73
C SER A 144 19.44 1.05 -14.71
N LEU A 145 18.12 1.21 -14.81
CA LEU A 145 17.18 0.51 -13.93
C LEU A 145 17.27 -1.01 -14.12
N ASN A 146 17.37 -1.49 -15.36
CA ASN A 146 17.54 -2.92 -15.67
C ASN A 146 18.83 -3.49 -15.06
N LEU A 147 19.95 -2.77 -15.17
CA LEU A 147 21.21 -3.18 -14.54
C LEU A 147 21.09 -3.21 -13.02
N PHE A 148 20.38 -2.24 -12.43
CA PHE A 148 20.18 -2.19 -10.98
C PHE A 148 19.31 -3.36 -10.49
N THR A 149 18.28 -3.74 -11.24
CA THR A 149 17.39 -4.86 -10.90
C THR A 149 18.17 -6.17 -10.73
N THR A 150 19.29 -6.38 -11.45
CA THR A 150 20.10 -7.60 -11.31
C THR A 150 20.73 -7.79 -9.92
N LYS A 151 20.85 -6.72 -9.13
CA LYS A 151 21.38 -6.75 -7.76
C LYS A 151 20.32 -6.45 -6.71
N PHE A 152 19.05 -6.45 -7.10
CA PHE A 152 17.98 -5.98 -6.23
C PHE A 152 17.73 -6.91 -5.04
N ASP A 153 18.04 -8.19 -5.17
CA ASP A 153 17.97 -9.15 -4.07
C ASP A 153 18.93 -8.80 -2.92
N GLU A 154 20.12 -8.25 -3.24
CA GLU A 154 21.07 -7.76 -2.23
C GLU A 154 20.50 -6.55 -1.46
N VAL A 155 19.76 -5.70 -2.17
CA VAL A 155 19.09 -4.52 -1.62
C VAL A 155 17.96 -4.93 -0.66
N ILE A 156 17.12 -5.89 -1.06
CA ILE A 156 16.08 -6.46 -0.19
C ILE A 156 16.71 -7.06 1.06
N SER A 157 17.75 -7.88 0.90
CA SER A 157 18.49 -8.50 2.01
C SER A 157 19.12 -7.46 2.95
N LEU A 158 19.56 -6.31 2.44
CA LEU A 158 20.08 -5.21 3.25
C LEU A 158 18.98 -4.56 4.09
N ILE A 159 17.79 -4.36 3.52
CA ILE A 159 16.64 -3.78 4.21
C ILE A 159 16.11 -4.76 5.27
N GLU A 160 16.02 -6.06 4.96
CA GLU A 160 15.58 -7.09 5.91
C GLU A 160 16.49 -7.15 7.14
N ARG A 161 17.82 -7.11 6.96
CA ARG A 161 18.78 -7.08 8.07
C ARG A 161 18.62 -5.85 8.97
N ARG A 162 18.07 -4.76 8.45
CA ARG A 162 17.84 -3.51 9.17
C ARG A 162 16.38 -3.33 9.59
N ALA A 163 15.48 -4.26 9.25
CA ALA A 163 14.03 -4.10 9.41
C ALA A 163 13.62 -3.78 10.86
N ASP A 164 14.28 -4.38 11.85
CA ASP A 164 14.01 -4.13 13.28
C ASP A 164 14.28 -2.67 13.70
N HIS A 165 15.12 -1.97 12.93
CA HIS A 165 15.54 -0.60 13.17
C HIS A 165 14.89 0.44 12.26
N LEU A 166 13.93 0.03 11.42
CA LEU A 166 13.31 0.88 10.41
C LEU A 166 11.79 0.91 10.60
N ASP A 167 11.22 2.09 10.46
CA ASP A 167 9.77 2.27 10.46
C ASP A 167 9.25 2.40 9.03
N TYR A 168 9.98 3.14 8.19
CA TYR A 168 9.63 3.38 6.79
C TYR A 168 10.83 3.27 5.86
N VAL A 169 10.60 2.78 4.65
CA VAL A 169 11.53 2.89 3.53
C VAL A 169 10.89 3.77 2.47
N LEU A 170 11.52 4.88 2.14
CA LEU A 170 11.03 5.86 1.19
C LEU A 170 11.80 5.70 -0.12
N VAL A 171 11.08 5.41 -1.21
CA VAL A 171 11.68 5.11 -2.51
C VAL A 171 11.32 6.21 -3.52
N ASP A 172 12.33 6.95 -3.98
CA ASP A 172 12.18 7.94 -5.07
C ASP A 172 12.39 7.25 -6.41
N THR A 173 11.50 7.53 -7.37
CA THR A 173 11.49 6.87 -8.68
C THR A 173 11.82 7.84 -9.81
N PRO A 174 12.26 7.33 -10.98
CA PRO A 174 12.60 8.17 -12.13
C PRO A 174 11.54 9.21 -12.50
N GLY A 175 12.01 10.38 -12.95
CA GLY A 175 11.14 11.46 -13.45
C GLY A 175 10.08 11.02 -14.46
N GLN A 176 10.47 10.13 -15.37
CA GLN A 176 9.59 9.52 -16.38
C GLN A 176 8.88 8.30 -15.81
N ILE A 177 7.63 8.51 -15.39
CA ILE A 177 6.83 7.50 -14.71
C ILE A 177 6.71 6.18 -15.49
N GLU A 178 6.61 6.25 -16.81
CA GLU A 178 6.45 5.08 -17.67
C GLU A 178 7.63 4.11 -17.58
N ILE A 179 8.84 4.65 -17.40
CA ILE A 179 10.07 3.84 -17.27
C ILE A 179 10.02 3.00 -16.01
N PHE A 180 9.34 3.45 -14.95
CA PHE A 180 9.18 2.67 -13.72
C PHE A 180 7.93 1.79 -13.76
N THR A 181 6.77 2.34 -14.13
CA THR A 181 5.50 1.61 -14.00
C THR A 181 5.27 0.57 -15.10
N TRP A 182 5.81 0.77 -16.31
CA TRP A 182 5.56 -0.11 -17.46
C TRP A 182 6.77 -0.97 -17.86
N SER A 183 7.93 -0.78 -17.24
CA SER A 183 9.09 -1.62 -17.50
C SER A 183 9.05 -2.94 -16.71
N ALA A 184 9.76 -3.95 -17.24
CA ALA A 184 9.98 -5.19 -16.52
C ALA A 184 10.80 -4.97 -15.23
N SER A 185 11.82 -4.11 -15.27
CA SER A 185 12.65 -3.80 -14.10
C SER A 185 11.89 -3.14 -12.97
N GLY A 186 11.02 -2.17 -13.27
CA GLY A 186 10.19 -1.53 -12.25
C GLY A 186 9.11 -2.47 -11.70
N ALA A 187 8.54 -3.35 -12.54
CA ALA A 187 7.63 -4.40 -12.09
C ALA A 187 8.32 -5.37 -11.11
N ILE A 188 9.51 -5.89 -11.47
CA ILE A 188 10.30 -6.78 -10.61
C ILE A 188 10.64 -6.10 -9.27
N ILE A 189 11.10 -4.84 -9.30
CA ILE A 189 11.41 -4.07 -8.10
C ILE A 189 10.18 -3.93 -7.19
N THR A 190 9.03 -3.57 -7.78
CA THR A 190 7.78 -3.38 -7.04
C THR A 190 7.28 -4.69 -6.45
N GLU A 191 7.33 -5.79 -7.20
CA GLU A 191 6.92 -7.12 -6.75
C GLU A 191 7.85 -7.68 -5.67
N ALA A 192 9.15 -7.47 -5.79
CA ALA A 192 10.13 -7.85 -4.76
C ALA A 192 9.89 -7.10 -3.43
N PHE A 193 9.54 -5.82 -3.49
CA PHE A 193 9.09 -5.09 -2.30
C PHE A 193 7.77 -5.63 -1.75
N ALA A 194 6.76 -5.79 -2.61
CA ALA A 194 5.42 -6.22 -2.23
C ALA A 194 5.38 -7.62 -1.59
N SER A 195 6.22 -8.54 -2.07
CA SER A 195 6.32 -9.91 -1.55
C SER A 195 7.00 -9.97 -0.19
N THR A 196 7.87 -9.01 0.12
CA THR A 196 8.69 -9.04 1.34
C THR A 196 8.16 -8.11 2.43
N PHE A 197 7.65 -6.94 2.06
CA PHE A 197 7.29 -5.86 2.98
C PHE A 197 5.91 -5.28 2.66
N PRO A 198 5.18 -4.75 3.67
CA PRO A 198 4.00 -3.93 3.43
C PRO A 198 4.38 -2.73 2.55
N THR A 199 3.85 -2.68 1.34
CA THR A 199 4.24 -1.70 0.31
C THR A 199 3.04 -0.86 -0.10
N VAL A 200 3.23 0.46 -0.14
CA VAL A 200 2.22 1.45 -0.55
C VAL A 200 2.80 2.28 -1.69
N VAL A 201 2.02 2.49 -2.74
CA VAL A 201 2.37 3.37 -3.83
C VAL A 201 1.76 4.75 -3.57
N THR A 202 2.57 5.80 -3.57
CA THR A 202 2.11 7.18 -3.45
C THR A 202 2.20 7.86 -4.81
N TYR A 203 1.05 8.19 -5.40
CA TYR A 203 0.97 8.89 -6.68
C TYR A 203 0.87 10.40 -6.44
N VAL A 204 1.95 11.11 -6.75
CA VAL A 204 2.08 12.56 -6.58
C VAL A 204 1.47 13.29 -7.77
N VAL A 205 0.38 14.00 -7.50
CA VAL A 205 -0.39 14.80 -8.46
C VAL A 205 0.07 16.26 -8.42
N ASP A 206 0.24 16.86 -9.59
CA ASP A 206 0.53 18.29 -9.73
C ASP A 206 -0.79 19.09 -9.68
N THR A 207 -1.17 19.57 -8.48
CA THR A 207 -2.49 20.18 -8.23
C THR A 207 -2.79 21.37 -9.16
N PRO A 208 -1.88 22.35 -9.36
CA PRO A 208 -2.11 23.46 -10.29
C PRO A 208 -2.42 23.02 -11.73
N ARG A 209 -1.79 21.94 -12.21
CA ARG A 209 -2.04 21.43 -13.57
C ARG A 209 -3.32 20.61 -13.64
N SER A 210 -3.68 19.94 -12.55
CA SER A 210 -4.92 19.19 -12.41
C SER A 210 -6.16 20.04 -12.13
N ALA A 211 -6.04 21.37 -12.00
CA ALA A 211 -7.21 22.26 -11.96
C ALA A 211 -8.04 22.19 -13.27
N ASN A 212 -7.43 21.78 -14.39
CA ASN A 212 -8.16 21.47 -15.62
C ASN A 212 -8.82 20.08 -15.49
N PRO A 213 -10.16 19.98 -15.62
CA PRO A 213 -10.88 18.71 -15.49
C PRO A 213 -10.39 17.60 -16.43
N MET A 214 -9.98 17.94 -17.66
CA MET A 214 -9.46 16.96 -18.60
C MET A 214 -8.14 16.36 -18.11
N THR A 215 -7.24 17.21 -17.62
CA THR A 215 -5.96 16.78 -17.04
C THR A 215 -6.16 16.00 -15.75
N PHE A 216 -7.11 16.40 -14.91
CA PHE A 216 -7.49 15.65 -13.72
C PHE A 216 -7.97 14.25 -14.06
N MET A 217 -8.94 14.13 -14.98
CA MET A 217 -9.49 12.85 -15.40
C MET A 217 -8.41 11.93 -16.00
N SER A 218 -7.52 12.47 -16.84
CA SER A 218 -6.38 11.70 -17.37
C SER A 218 -5.44 11.20 -16.26
N ASN A 219 -5.11 12.05 -15.27
CA ASN A 219 -4.28 11.66 -14.13
C ASN A 219 -4.95 10.59 -13.26
N MET A 220 -6.26 10.69 -13.04
CA MET A 220 -7.01 9.71 -12.25
C MET A 220 -7.10 8.36 -12.97
N LEU A 221 -7.35 8.34 -14.29
CA LEU A 221 -7.30 7.10 -15.08
C LEU A 221 -5.90 6.47 -15.06
N TYR A 222 -4.85 7.30 -15.09
CA TYR A 222 -3.47 6.82 -14.99
C TYR A 222 -3.18 6.22 -13.60
N ALA A 223 -3.65 6.87 -12.53
CA ALA A 223 -3.56 6.36 -11.16
C ALA A 223 -4.29 5.01 -11.02
N CYS A 224 -5.51 4.90 -11.54
CA CYS A 224 -6.23 3.63 -11.59
C CYS A 224 -5.45 2.55 -12.37
N SER A 225 -4.85 2.91 -13.50
CA SER A 225 -4.04 1.96 -14.28
C SER A 225 -2.86 1.43 -13.48
N ILE A 226 -2.19 2.28 -12.68
CA ILE A 226 -1.12 1.86 -11.77
C ILE A 226 -1.66 0.96 -10.66
N LEU A 227 -2.80 1.31 -10.04
CA LEU A 227 -3.45 0.48 -9.01
C LEU A 227 -3.72 -0.94 -9.53
N TYR A 228 -4.36 -1.07 -10.69
CA TYR A 228 -4.66 -2.37 -11.28
C TYR A 228 -3.40 -3.16 -11.67
N LYS A 229 -2.36 -2.47 -12.18
CA LYS A 229 -1.12 -3.10 -12.61
C LYS A 229 -0.28 -3.58 -11.43
N THR A 230 -0.17 -2.76 -10.38
CA THR A 230 0.68 -3.06 -9.20
C THR A 230 -0.03 -3.91 -8.16
N ARG A 231 -1.37 -3.85 -8.09
CA ARG A 231 -2.20 -4.50 -7.06
C ARG A 231 -1.78 -4.12 -5.65
N LEU A 232 -1.27 -2.91 -5.48
CA LEU A 232 -0.82 -2.35 -4.21
C LEU A 232 -1.75 -1.21 -3.76
N PRO A 233 -1.89 -0.98 -2.44
CA PRO A 233 -2.56 0.21 -1.94
C PRO A 233 -1.96 1.48 -2.58
N LEU A 234 -2.84 2.31 -3.16
CA LEU A 234 -2.47 3.53 -3.85
C LEU A 234 -2.98 4.75 -3.08
N VAL A 235 -2.08 5.65 -2.69
CA VAL A 235 -2.40 6.92 -2.06
C VAL A 235 -2.19 8.05 -3.06
N LEU A 236 -3.22 8.86 -3.30
CA LEU A 236 -3.10 10.07 -4.10
C LEU A 236 -2.58 11.22 -3.22
N ALA A 237 -1.44 11.80 -3.60
CA ALA A 237 -0.86 12.94 -2.92
C ALA A 237 -0.94 14.18 -3.80
N PHE A 238 -1.91 15.06 -3.52
CA PHE A 238 -2.05 16.36 -4.18
C PHE A 238 -0.93 17.30 -3.70
N ASN A 239 0.04 17.56 -4.58
CA ASN A 239 1.20 18.39 -4.28
C ASN A 239 1.02 19.82 -4.80
N LYS A 240 1.82 20.76 -4.28
CA LYS A 240 1.78 22.20 -4.61
C LYS A 240 0.45 22.87 -4.22
N THR A 241 -0.10 22.46 -3.08
CA THR A 241 -1.35 23.01 -2.54
C THR A 241 -1.21 24.46 -2.06
N ASP A 242 0.03 24.94 -1.90
CA ASP A 242 0.38 26.34 -1.70
C ASP A 242 0.08 27.22 -2.92
N VAL A 243 0.05 26.63 -4.12
CA VAL A 243 -0.22 27.34 -5.39
C VAL A 243 -1.68 27.22 -5.81
N ALA A 244 -2.29 26.04 -5.65
CA ALA A 244 -3.68 25.80 -6.01
C ALA A 244 -4.35 24.88 -4.98
N GLN A 245 -5.58 25.21 -4.57
CA GLN A 245 -6.31 24.37 -3.64
C GLN A 245 -6.85 23.10 -4.31
N HIS A 246 -7.08 22.06 -3.51
CA HIS A 246 -7.42 20.71 -3.98
C HIS A 246 -8.88 20.34 -3.69
N GLU A 247 -9.76 21.28 -3.33
CA GLU A 247 -11.17 20.96 -3.02
C GLU A 247 -11.89 20.30 -4.20
N PHE A 248 -11.54 20.68 -5.44
CA PHE A 248 -12.10 20.08 -6.65
C PHE A 248 -11.92 18.55 -6.71
N ALA A 249 -10.90 18.00 -6.05
CA ALA A 249 -10.66 16.56 -6.02
C ALA A 249 -11.57 15.85 -5.01
N LEU A 250 -12.05 16.56 -3.98
CA LEU A 250 -12.98 16.03 -2.98
C LEU A 250 -14.41 15.94 -3.54
N GLU A 251 -14.83 16.93 -4.34
CA GLU A 251 -16.16 16.99 -4.94
C GLU A 251 -16.42 15.87 -5.96
N VAL A 252 -15.39 15.41 -6.68
CA VAL A 252 -15.56 14.41 -7.75
C VAL A 252 -15.83 12.99 -7.19
N GLN A 253 -15.84 12.79 -5.87
CA GLN A 253 -16.20 11.52 -5.21
C GLN A 253 -15.48 10.29 -5.81
N PHE A 254 -14.25 10.49 -6.29
CA PHE A 254 -13.40 9.42 -6.82
C PHE A 254 -13.05 8.40 -5.72
N PHE A 255 -13.00 8.86 -4.46
CA PHE A 255 -12.77 8.02 -3.27
C PHE A 255 -13.87 6.96 -3.06
N SER A 256 -15.15 7.29 -3.26
CA SER A 256 -16.24 6.33 -3.07
C SER A 256 -16.19 5.14 -4.04
N MET A 257 -15.58 5.31 -5.23
CA MET A 257 -15.44 4.21 -6.19
C MET A 257 -14.24 3.30 -5.84
N LEU A 258 -13.18 3.83 -5.25
CA LEU A 258 -12.01 3.05 -4.83
C LEU A 258 -12.25 2.32 -3.51
N ASP A 259 -12.95 2.93 -2.55
CA ASP A 259 -13.31 2.27 -1.27
C ASP A 259 -14.24 1.06 -1.50
N TYR A 260 -15.17 1.15 -2.46
CA TYR A 260 -16.06 0.04 -2.83
C TYR A 260 -15.26 -1.14 -3.43
N TYR A 261 -14.27 -0.87 -4.28
CA TYR A 261 -13.41 -1.92 -4.84
C TYR A 261 -12.41 -2.49 -3.82
N PHE A 262 -11.98 -1.71 -2.82
CA PHE A 262 -11.09 -2.19 -1.76
C PHE A 262 -11.80 -3.11 -0.76
N CYS A 263 -13.10 -2.88 -0.48
CA CYS A 263 -13.90 -3.78 0.36
C CYS A 263 -14.20 -5.13 -0.31
N ASP A 264 -14.50 -5.16 -1.60
CA ASP A 264 -14.95 -6.40 -2.27
C ASP A 264 -13.80 -7.36 -2.65
N TYR A 265 -12.54 -6.90 -2.71
CA TYR A 265 -11.40 -7.72 -3.16
C TYR A 265 -10.40 -8.11 -2.07
N TYR A 266 -10.51 -7.60 -0.84
CA TYR A 266 -9.50 -7.80 0.22
C TYR A 266 -10.02 -8.21 1.60
N LEU A 267 -11.34 -8.41 1.79
CA LEU A 267 -11.86 -9.17 2.91
C LEU A 267 -12.39 -10.53 2.42
N PRO A 268 -11.79 -11.67 2.82
CA PRO A 268 -12.47 -12.96 2.76
C PRO A 268 -13.65 -13.01 3.76
#